data_AF-A0A6T7H348-F1
#
_entry.id   AF-A0A6T7H348-F1
#
_cell.length_a   1.000
_cell.length_b   1.000
_cell.length_c   1.000
_cell.angle_alpha   90.00
_cell.angle_beta   90.00
_cell.angle_gamma   90.00
#
_symmetry.space_group_name_H-M   'P 1'
#
loop_
_entity.id
_entity.type
_entity.pdbx_description
1 polymer ?
#
loop_
_entity_poly.entity_id
_entity_poly.type
_entity_poly.pdbx_seq_one_letter_code
_entity_poly.pdbx_strand_id
1 'polypeptide(L)'
;FHQGKGLGYATSTPEELEFCTQFAMETGIVLDPVYSGKALYQFITHVLPNHEDPESFKNTNVLFWHTGGSLGLYDKADDLLSTLQTNSPVQRLNVYDTNNNDDDDADDKGSISI
;
A
#
# COMPACT_ATOMS: atom_id res chain seq x y z
N PHE A 1 6.65 -24.47 8.55
CA PHE A 1 6.78 -23.97 7.16
C PHE A 1 5.76 -22.86 6.96
N HIS A 2 6.18 -21.60 6.91
CA HIS A 2 5.31 -20.47 6.60
C HIS A 2 5.35 -20.24 5.08
N GLN A 3 4.20 -20.37 4.41
CA GLN A 3 4.10 -20.24 2.95
C GLN A 3 3.59 -18.83 2.60
N GLY A 4 4.49 -17.90 2.31
CA GLY A 4 4.14 -16.49 2.14
C GLY A 4 3.58 -16.06 0.77
N LYS A 5 2.90 -16.97 0.04
CA LYS A 5 2.41 -16.70 -1.33
C LYS A 5 1.10 -15.90 -1.37
N GLY A 6 0.40 -15.74 -0.24
CA GLY A 6 -0.95 -15.20 -0.19
C GLY A 6 -1.92 -16.04 -1.04
N LEU A 7 -2.76 -15.36 -1.82
CA LEU A 7 -3.70 -16.01 -2.76
C LEU A 7 -3.03 -16.67 -3.97
N GLY A 8 -1.73 -16.44 -4.17
CA GLY A 8 -0.98 -16.96 -5.31
C GLY A 8 -0.28 -15.86 -6.10
N TYR A 9 0.23 -16.23 -7.27
CA TYR A 9 0.97 -15.31 -8.13
C TYR A 9 0.08 -14.16 -8.62
N ALA A 10 0.58 -12.93 -8.54
CA ALA A 10 -0.07 -11.69 -9.00
C ALA A 10 -1.46 -11.37 -8.38
N THR A 11 -1.90 -12.13 -7.38
CA THR A 11 -3.16 -11.90 -6.66
C THR A 11 -2.86 -11.48 -5.24
N SER A 12 -3.28 -10.27 -4.84
CA SER A 12 -3.08 -9.74 -3.49
C SER A 12 -4.37 -9.78 -2.69
N THR A 13 -4.27 -9.96 -1.38
CA THR A 13 -5.41 -9.73 -0.47
C THR A 13 -5.54 -8.25 -0.15
N PRO A 14 -6.72 -7.78 0.32
CA PRO A 14 -6.88 -6.41 0.80
C PRO A 14 -5.88 -6.03 1.91
N GLU A 15 -5.55 -6.96 2.80
CA GLU A 15 -4.61 -6.74 3.90
C GLU A 15 -3.17 -6.60 3.40
N GLU A 16 -2.78 -7.35 2.36
CA GLU A 16 -1.47 -7.20 1.71
C GLU A 16 -1.34 -5.82 1.05
N LEU A 17 -2.40 -5.32 0.41
CA LEU A 17 -2.42 -3.99 -0.24
C LEU A 17 -2.43 -2.85 0.79
N GLU A 18 -3.20 -3.00 1.87
CA GLU A 18 -3.22 -2.08 3.01
C GLU A 18 -1.82 -1.97 3.63
N PHE A 19 -1.18 -3.11 3.90
CA PHE A 19 0.19 -3.14 4.41
C PHE A 19 1.17 -2.41 3.51
N CYS A 20 1.12 -2.65 2.19
CA CYS A 20 2.01 -1.95 1.24
C CYS A 20 1.79 -0.44 1.27
N THR A 21 0.52 -0.01 1.38
CA THR A 21 0.15 1.40 1.43
C THR A 21 0.63 2.07 2.72
N GLN A 22 0.37 1.45 3.87
CA GLN A 22 0.84 1.95 5.18
C GLN A 22 2.36 2.01 5.25
N PHE A 23 3.04 0.95 4.82
CA PHE A 23 4.50 0.90 4.80
C PHE A 23 5.09 2.02 3.93
N ALA A 24 4.51 2.28 2.75
CA ALA A 24 4.95 3.37 1.88
C ALA A 24 4.71 4.75 2.52
N MET A 25 3.59 4.96 3.21
CA MET A 25 3.30 6.22 3.91
C MET A 25 4.23 6.46 5.09
N GLU A 26 4.58 5.42 5.85
CA GLU A 26 5.43 5.53 7.04
C GLU A 26 6.92 5.66 6.70
N THR A 27 7.39 4.95 5.67
CA THR A 27 8.82 4.82 5.37
C THR A 27 9.27 5.58 4.12
N GLY A 28 8.33 5.96 3.25
CA GLY A 28 8.63 6.49 1.91
C GLY A 28 9.10 5.44 0.89
N ILE A 29 9.11 4.15 1.26
CA ILE A 29 9.54 3.05 0.39
C ILE A 29 8.31 2.32 -0.16
N VAL A 30 8.17 2.30 -1.48
CA VAL A 30 7.05 1.63 -2.15
C VAL A 30 7.38 0.17 -2.42
N LEU A 31 6.61 -0.74 -1.83
CA LEU A 31 6.74 -2.18 -2.08
C LEU A 31 5.83 -2.62 -3.22
N ASP A 32 6.26 -3.62 -3.98
CA ASP A 32 5.42 -4.21 -5.00
C ASP A 32 4.45 -5.26 -4.42
N PRO A 33 3.19 -5.30 -4.87
CA PRO A 33 2.17 -6.17 -4.28
C PRO A 33 2.31 -7.65 -4.70
N VAL A 34 3.20 -7.98 -5.64
CA VAL A 34 3.40 -9.34 -6.17
C VAL A 34 4.50 -10.08 -5.42
N TYR A 35 5.59 -9.40 -5.05
CA TYR A 35 6.76 -10.04 -4.42
C TYR A 35 7.16 -9.40 -3.09
N SER A 36 7.77 -8.22 -3.13
CA SER A 36 8.43 -7.57 -1.98
C SER A 36 7.44 -7.19 -0.89
N GLY A 37 6.24 -6.74 -1.26
CA GLY A 37 5.13 -6.49 -0.35
C GLY A 37 4.70 -7.75 0.40
N LYS A 38 4.49 -8.85 -0.33
CA LYS A 38 4.12 -10.15 0.28
C LYS A 38 5.20 -10.69 1.20
N ALA A 39 6.46 -10.63 0.75
CA ALA A 39 7.59 -11.12 1.52
C ALA A 39 7.71 -10.38 2.86
N LEU A 40 7.65 -9.05 2.83
CA LEU A 40 7.76 -8.25 4.05
C LEU A 40 6.51 -8.37 4.93
N TYR A 41 5.32 -8.34 4.31
CA TYR A 41 4.05 -8.55 5.01
C TYR A 41 4.08 -9.85 5.82
N GLN A 42 4.43 -10.96 5.18
CA GLN A 42 4.49 -12.26 5.86
C GLN A 42 5.58 -12.33 6.91
N PHE A 43 6.75 -11.73 6.65
CA PHE A 43 7.80 -11.68 7.65
C PHE A 43 7.33 -10.98 8.93
N ILE A 44 6.70 -9.80 8.80
CA ILE A 44 6.26 -8.99 9.93
C ILE A 44 5.04 -9.60 10.64
N THR A 45 4.05 -10.09 9.88
CA THR A 45 2.75 -10.49 10.45
C THR A 45 2.69 -11.95 10.89
N HIS A 46 3.55 -12.80 10.35
CA HIS A 46 3.50 -14.25 10.61
C HIS A 46 4.83 -14.81 11.10
N VAL A 47 5.96 -14.52 10.44
CA VAL A 47 7.24 -15.15 10.79
C VAL A 47 7.76 -14.62 12.12
N LEU A 48 7.86 -13.31 12.28
CA LEU A 48 8.43 -12.68 13.47
C LEU A 48 7.60 -12.97 14.74
N PRO A 49 6.25 -12.89 14.73
CA PRO A 49 5.44 -13.19 15.92
C PRO A 49 5.40 -14.67 16.29
N ASN A 50 5.55 -15.58 15.33
CA ASN A 50 5.46 -17.03 15.54
C ASN A 50 6.82 -17.74 15.52
N HIS A 51 7.92 -16.99 15.56
CA HIS A 51 9.26 -17.57 15.65
C HIS A 51 9.42 -18.34 16.97
N GLU A 52 10.23 -19.39 16.99
CA GLU A 52 10.46 -20.21 18.20
C GLU A 52 11.09 -19.39 19.33
N ASP A 53 11.86 -18.35 18.96
CA ASP A 53 12.43 -17.36 19.88
C ASP A 53 12.24 -15.94 19.30
N PRO A 54 11.09 -15.27 19.53
CA PRO A 54 10.85 -13.93 19.00
C PRO A 54 11.79 -12.87 19.59
N GLU A 55 12.24 -13.06 20.84
CA GLU A 55 13.18 -12.14 21.50
C GLU A 55 14.56 -12.19 20.86
N SER A 56 14.92 -13.26 20.13
CA SER A 56 16.16 -13.33 19.36
C SER A 56 16.31 -12.21 18.31
N PHE A 57 15.20 -11.63 17.84
CA PHE A 57 15.25 -10.51 16.90
C PHE A 57 15.48 -9.17 17.60
N LYS A 58 15.26 -9.09 18.92
CA LYS A 58 15.40 -7.86 19.68
C LYS A 58 16.87 -7.45 19.76
N ASN A 59 17.15 -6.19 19.46
CA ASN A 59 18.50 -5.64 19.36
C ASN A 59 19.37 -6.30 18.27
N THR A 60 18.77 -6.94 17.27
CA THR A 60 19.47 -7.42 16.08
C THR A 60 19.17 -6.55 14.87
N ASN A 61 20.09 -6.53 13.91
CA ASN A 61 19.88 -5.83 12.65
C ASN A 61 19.35 -6.83 11.62
N VAL A 62 18.15 -6.56 11.11
CA VAL A 62 17.55 -7.33 10.02
C VAL A 62 17.69 -6.54 8.73
N LEU A 63 18.32 -7.13 7.72
CA LEU A 63 18.39 -6.55 6.37
C LEU A 63 17.26 -7.14 5.51
N PHE A 64 16.28 -6.31 5.15
CA PHE A 64 15.30 -6.68 4.13
C PHE A 64 15.82 -6.28 2.74
N TRP A 65 15.85 -7.23 1.81
CA TRP A 65 16.27 -6.98 0.43
C TRP A 65 15.06 -6.64 -0.43
N HIS A 66 14.86 -5.36 -0.73
CA HIS A 66 13.81 -4.93 -1.65
C HIS A 66 14.20 -5.26 -3.10
N THR A 67 13.53 -6.24 -3.69
CA THR A 67 13.80 -6.77 -5.05
C THR A 67 13.25 -5.91 -6.19
N GLY A 68 12.84 -4.66 -5.93
CA GLY A 68 12.14 -3.81 -6.89
C GLY A 68 10.70 -4.27 -7.13
N GLY A 69 10.25 -4.24 -8.39
CA GLY A 69 8.91 -4.72 -8.78
C GLY A 69 7.88 -3.62 -9.05
N SER A 70 8.28 -2.36 -9.21
CA SER A 70 7.35 -1.24 -9.44
C SER A 70 6.37 -1.44 -10.60
N LEU A 71 6.70 -2.29 -11.58
CA LEU A 71 5.77 -2.65 -12.65
C LEU A 71 4.51 -3.37 -12.14
N GLY A 72 4.63 -4.17 -11.06
CA GLY A 72 3.50 -4.84 -10.43
C GLY A 72 2.49 -3.88 -9.79
N LEU A 73 2.86 -2.61 -9.58
CA LEU A 73 1.95 -1.58 -9.09
C LEU A 73 0.90 -1.19 -10.14
N TYR A 74 1.24 -1.23 -11.43
CA TYR A 74 0.30 -0.83 -12.48
C TYR A 74 -0.91 -1.77 -12.56
N ASP A 75 -0.70 -3.07 -12.34
CA ASP A 75 -1.79 -4.06 -12.34
C ASP A 75 -2.74 -3.90 -11.13
N LYS A 76 -2.27 -3.25 -10.06
CA LYS A 76 -3.02 -3.04 -8.81
C LYS A 76 -3.29 -1.57 -8.52
N ALA A 77 -3.15 -0.70 -9.53
CA ALA A 77 -3.16 0.75 -9.33
C ALA A 77 -4.50 1.24 -8.76
N ASP A 78 -5.62 0.74 -9.27
CA ASP A 78 -6.95 1.15 -8.82
C ASP A 78 -7.24 0.69 -7.38
N ASP A 79 -6.87 -0.55 -7.04
CA ASP A 79 -7.03 -1.08 -5.68
C ASP A 79 -6.19 -0.27 -4.68
N LEU A 80 -4.92 0.00 -5.02
CA LEU A 80 -4.03 0.81 -4.20
C LEU A 80 -4.51 2.26 -4.07
N LEU A 81 -5.08 2.83 -5.13
CA LEU A 81 -5.64 4.18 -5.10
C LEU A 81 -6.83 4.26 -4.13
N SER A 82 -7.71 3.26 -4.13
CA SER A 82 -8.82 3.18 -3.19
C SER A 82 -8.34 3.12 -1.73
N THR A 83 -7.31 2.32 -1.46
CA THR A 83 -6.66 2.26 -0.14
C THR A 83 -6.04 3.61 0.25
N LEU A 84 -5.31 4.26 -0.66
CA LEU A 84 -4.69 5.55 -0.41
C LEU A 84 -5.73 6.66 -0.13
N GLN A 85 -6.83 6.69 -0.88
CA GLN A 85 -7.91 7.67 -0.65
C GLN A 85 -8.55 7.53 0.73
N THR A 86 -8.58 6.31 1.27
CA THR A 86 -9.16 6.03 2.59
C THR A 86 -8.19 6.40 3.72
N ASN A 87 -6.90 6.11 3.55
CA ASN A 87 -5.94 6.15 4.64
C ASN A 87 -4.97 7.35 4.60
N SER A 88 -4.91 8.08 3.48
CA SER A 88 -3.96 9.19 3.35
C SER A 88 -4.40 10.39 4.19
N PRO A 89 -3.50 11.02 4.98
CA PRO A 89 -3.80 12.26 5.67
C PRO A 89 -3.85 13.47 4.73
N VAL A 90 -3.51 13.28 3.45
CA VAL A 90 -3.42 14.34 2.45
C VAL A 90 -4.32 14.04 1.26
N GLN A 91 -4.93 15.08 0.71
CA GLN A 91 -5.75 14.96 -0.48
C GLN A 91 -4.87 15.02 -1.73
N ARG A 92 -5.06 14.07 -2.64
CA ARG A 92 -4.44 14.13 -3.97
C ARG A 92 -4.98 15.35 -4.72
N LEU A 93 -4.08 16.21 -5.19
CA LEU A 93 -4.44 17.33 -6.06
C LEU A 93 -5.03 16.78 -7.38
N ASN A 94 -6.28 17.14 -7.67
CA ASN A 94 -6.88 16.92 -8.97
C ASN A 94 -6.59 18.13 -9.86
N VAL A 95 -5.88 17.93 -10.98
CA VAL A 95 -5.49 19.01 -11.90
C VAL A 95 -6.41 19.02 -13.14
N TYR A 96 -7.30 18.04 -13.27
CA TYR A 96 -8.19 17.86 -14.41
C TYR A 96 -9.64 18.18 -14.05
N ASP A 97 -9.90 19.25 -13.30
CA ASP A 97 -11.27 19.76 -13.17
C ASP A 97 -11.83 20.02 -14.57
N THR A 98 -12.61 19.06 -15.06
CA THR A 98 -13.43 19.23 -16.24
C THR A 98 -14.52 20.20 -15.80
N ASN A 99 -14.33 21.47 -16.13
CA ASN A 99 -15.42 22.43 -16.24
C ASN A 99 -16.41 21.88 -17.29
N ASN A 100 -17.26 20.95 -16.89
CA ASN A 100 -18.54 20.70 -17.56
C ASN A 100 -19.43 21.88 -17.17
N ASN A 101 -19.25 23.00 -17.87
CA ASN A 101 -20.35 23.91 -18.10
C ASN A 101 -21.28 23.21 -19.09
N ASP A 102 -22.20 22.40 -18.57
CA ASP A 102 -23.45 22.00 -19.23
C ASP A 102 -24.45 21.65 -18.11
N ASP A 103 -25.12 22.71 -17.66
CA ASP A 103 -26.45 22.84 -17.04
C ASP A 103 -26.90 22.03 -15.80
N ASP A 104 -27.32 22.83 -14.79
CA ASP A 104 -28.38 22.64 -13.79
C ASP A 104 -28.30 21.51 -12.75
N ASP A 105 -27.73 21.81 -11.57
CA ASP A 105 -28.52 22.11 -10.35
C ASP A 105 -27.60 22.32 -9.12
N ALA A 106 -28.10 23.12 -8.18
CA ALA A 106 -27.35 23.82 -7.12
C ALA A 106 -26.73 22.97 -6.00
N ASP A 107 -25.78 23.62 -5.31
CA ASP A 107 -25.28 23.38 -3.95
C ASP A 107 -24.15 22.35 -3.75
N ASP A 108 -22.89 22.80 -3.86
CA ASP A 108 -21.97 22.78 -2.71
C ASP A 108 -20.78 23.73 -2.93
N LYS A 109 -20.48 24.58 -1.95
CA LYS A 109 -19.36 25.51 -1.97
C LYS A 109 -18.15 24.88 -1.30
N GLY A 110 -17.18 24.46 -2.11
CA GLY A 110 -15.85 24.10 -1.64
C GLY A 110 -14.76 24.61 -2.57
N SER A 111 -14.59 25.93 -2.68
CA SER A 111 -13.41 26.50 -3.35
C SER A 111 -12.26 26.57 -2.36
N ILE A 112 -11.17 25.84 -2.64
CA ILE A 112 -9.89 26.04 -1.97
C ILE A 112 -9.05 26.93 -2.88
N SER A 113 -8.91 28.19 -2.48
CA SER A 113 -7.85 29.06 -2.99
C SER A 113 -6.56 28.77 -2.23
N ILE A 114 -5.44 28.86 -2.96
CA ILE A 114 -4.03 28.66 -2.55
C ILE A 114 -3.71 29.16 -1.15
#